data_AF-A0A412H6J8-F1
#
_entry.id   AF-A0A412H6J8-F1
#
_cell.length_a   1.000
_cell.length_b   1.000
_cell.length_c   1.000
_cell.angle_alpha   90.00
_cell.angle_beta   90.00
_cell.angle_gamma   90.00
#
_symmetry.space_group_name_H-M   'P 1'
#
loop_
_entity.id
_entity.type
_entity.pdbx_description
1 polymer ?
#
loop_
_entity_poly.entity_id
_entity_poly.type
_entity_poly.pdbx_seq_one_letter_code
_entity_poly.pdbx_strand_id
1 'polypeptide(L)'
;HACRPVERMGSHALGYNAHSIGICYEGGLSPSGCISDTRTPKQKEAMKHLIQELHHRFPGIRTILGHRDLPGVQKACPCFDATKLQYL
;
A
#
# COMPACT_ATOMS: atom_id res chain seq x y z
N HIS A 1 1.04 17.43 -0.18
CA HIS A 1 0.72 17.46 -1.62
C HIS A 1 -0.29 16.37 -1.94
N ALA A 2 -1.29 16.65 -2.78
CA ALA A 2 -2.17 15.61 -3.30
C ALA A 2 -1.45 14.84 -4.42
N CYS A 3 -1.53 13.50 -4.37
CA CYS A 3 -0.95 12.62 -5.38
C CYS A 3 -1.85 12.52 -6.63
N ARG A 4 -1.64 11.51 -7.47
CA ARG A 4 -2.53 11.22 -8.61
C ARG A 4 -3.99 11.05 -8.12
N PRO A 5 -4.99 11.62 -8.82
CA PRO A 5 -6.40 11.40 -8.48
C PRO A 5 -6.73 9.90 -8.43
N VAL A 6 -7.53 9.48 -7.45
CA VAL A 6 -7.80 8.05 -7.17
C VAL A 6 -8.55 7.35 -8.31
N GLU A 7 -9.31 8.11 -9.10
CA GLU A 7 -10.08 7.63 -10.25
C GLU A 7 -9.20 7.43 -11.49
N ARG A 8 -7.95 7.93 -11.47
CA ARG A 8 -7.02 7.81 -12.59
C ARG A 8 -6.03 6.68 -12.34
N MET A 9 -5.83 5.85 -13.36
CA MET A 9 -4.86 4.75 -13.36
C MET A 9 -3.48 5.22 -12.85
N GLY A 10 -2.89 4.44 -11.94
CA GLY A 10 -1.56 4.67 -11.36
C GLY A 10 -0.39 4.14 -12.20
N SER A 11 0.80 4.11 -11.61
CA SER A 11 2.00 3.45 -12.14
C SER A 11 2.83 2.85 -11.00
N HIS A 12 2.16 2.13 -10.10
CA HIS A 12 2.71 1.58 -8.86
C HIS A 12 3.03 0.09 -8.92
N ALA A 13 2.28 -0.71 -9.69
CA ALA A 13 2.45 -2.15 -9.84
C ALA A 13 2.13 -2.59 -11.28
N LEU A 14 3.17 -3.01 -12.01
CA LEU A 14 3.03 -3.46 -13.40
C LEU A 14 2.01 -4.61 -13.50
N GLY A 15 1.08 -4.53 -14.45
CA GLY A 15 -0.01 -5.49 -14.61
C GLY A 15 -1.23 -5.25 -13.72
N TYR A 16 -1.12 -4.42 -12.68
CA TYR A 16 -2.20 -4.17 -11.70
C TYR A 16 -2.66 -2.71 -11.62
N ASN A 17 -1.93 -1.77 -12.25
CA ASN A 17 -2.20 -0.33 -12.20
C ASN A 17 -3.64 0.08 -12.55
N ALA A 18 -4.25 -0.57 -13.55
CA ALA A 18 -5.57 -0.22 -14.06
C ALA A 18 -6.73 -0.62 -13.12
N HIS A 19 -6.48 -1.54 -12.20
CA HIS A 19 -7.52 -2.17 -11.37
C HIS A 19 -7.17 -2.17 -9.87
N SER A 20 -6.26 -1.28 -9.45
CA SER A 20 -5.86 -1.17 -8.06
C SER A 20 -5.49 0.27 -7.69
N ILE A 21 -5.61 0.60 -6.42
CA ILE A 21 -5.17 1.86 -5.84
C ILE A 21 -3.86 1.60 -5.10
N GLY A 22 -2.80 2.34 -5.45
CA GLY A 22 -1.51 2.25 -4.77
C GLY A 22 -1.44 3.18 -3.56
N ILE A 23 -1.10 2.62 -2.38
CA ILE A 23 -0.80 3.39 -1.17
C ILE A 23 0.69 3.25 -0.88
N CYS A 24 1.38 4.39 -0.70
CA CYS A 24 2.79 4.44 -0.33
C CYS A 24 2.94 5.02 1.08
N TYR A 25 3.93 4.56 1.82
CA TYR A 25 4.45 5.28 2.99
C TYR A 25 5.92 5.61 2.74
N GLU A 26 6.36 6.74 3.27
CA GLU A 26 7.76 7.15 3.21
C GLU A 26 8.60 6.31 4.18
N GLY A 27 9.62 5.62 3.65
CA GLY A 27 10.50 4.73 4.41
C GLY A 27 10.70 3.38 3.73
N GLY A 28 10.94 2.34 4.53
CA GLY A 28 11.14 0.98 4.06
C GLY A 28 12.58 0.48 4.16
N LEU A 29 13.52 1.36 4.56
CA LEU A 29 14.92 1.06 4.80
C LEU A 29 15.36 1.59 6.17
N SER A 30 16.13 0.81 6.91
CA SER A 30 16.83 1.23 8.13
C SER A 30 17.90 2.31 7.81
N PRO A 31 18.48 2.98 8.82
CA PRO A 31 19.60 3.90 8.60
C PRO A 31 20.82 3.26 7.92
N SER A 32 20.98 1.93 8.04
CA SER A 32 22.03 1.16 7.36
C SER A 32 21.65 0.73 5.94
N GLY A 33 20.48 1.12 5.43
CA GLY A 33 20.00 0.76 4.10
C GLY A 33 19.39 -0.64 3.99
N CYS A 34 19.14 -1.32 5.12
CA CYS A 34 18.53 -2.65 5.12
C CYS A 34 17.00 -2.55 5.07
N ILE A 35 16.34 -3.45 4.35
CA ILE A 35 14.87 -3.54 4.30
C ILE A 35 14.29 -3.61 5.72
N SER A 36 13.36 -2.71 6.05
CA SER A 36 12.73 -2.65 7.36
C SER A 36 11.38 -1.94 7.31
N ASP A 37 10.40 -2.38 8.10
CA ASP A 37 9.17 -1.60 8.33
C ASP A 37 9.49 -0.39 9.21
N THR A 38 9.71 0.76 8.58
CA THR A 38 10.03 2.01 9.27
C THR A 38 8.82 2.92 9.43
N ARG A 39 7.60 2.40 9.27
CA ARG A 39 6.40 3.23 9.45
C ARG A 39 6.33 3.76 10.87
N THR A 40 6.20 5.08 10.98
CA THR A 40 5.91 5.74 12.26
C THR A 40 4.50 5.36 12.75
N PRO A 41 4.21 5.48 14.07
CA PRO A 41 2.85 5.27 14.59
C PRO A 41 1.80 6.14 13.87
N LYS A 42 2.14 7.40 13.55
CA LYS A 42 1.27 8.32 12.81
C LYS A 42 0.99 7.83 11.38
N GLN A 43 2.00 7.30 10.67
CA GLN A 43 1.79 6.71 9.34
C GLN A 43 0.93 5.47 9.40
N LYS A 44 1.07 4.61 10.43
CA LYS A 44 0.22 3.43 10.61
C LYS A 44 -1.25 3.82 10.81
N GLU A 45 -1.51 4.82 11.65
CA GLU A 45 -2.87 5.31 11.89
C GLU A 45 -3.47 5.98 10.64
N ALA A 46 -2.70 6.85 9.97
CA ALA A 46 -3.15 7.48 8.74
C ALA A 46 -3.45 6.46 7.63
N MET A 47 -2.61 5.42 7.52
CA MET A 47 -2.83 4.32 6.57
C MET A 47 -4.11 3.54 6.89
N LYS A 48 -4.37 3.25 8.17
CA LYS A 48 -5.61 2.59 8.60
C LYS A 48 -6.84 3.41 8.20
N HIS A 49 -6.87 4.70 8.55
CA HIS A 49 -7.99 5.57 8.19
C HIS A 49 -8.20 5.67 6.68
N LEU A 50 -7.11 5.82 5.90
CA LEU A 50 -7.19 5.87 4.45
C LEU A 50 -7.76 4.57 3.86
N ILE A 51 -7.34 3.41 4.37
CA ILE A 51 -7.87 2.11 3.94
C ILE A 51 -9.37 2.02 4.21
N GLN A 52 -9.82 2.41 5.41
CA GLN A 52 -11.23 2.39 5.79
C GLN A 52 -12.07 3.33 4.91
N GLU A 53 -11.58 4.54 4.63
CA GLU A 53 -12.23 5.50 3.73
C GLU A 53 -12.34 4.93 2.30
N LEU A 54 -11.27 4.34 1.77
CA LEU A 54 -11.26 3.74 0.44
C LEU A 54 -12.22 2.56 0.34
N HIS A 55 -12.30 1.71 1.37
CA HIS A 55 -13.29 0.61 1.41
C HIS A 55 -14.73 1.13 1.42
N HIS A 56 -15.01 2.18 2.19
CA HIS A 56 -16.34 2.81 2.21
C HIS A 56 -16.69 3.40 0.84
N ARG A 57 -15.74 4.09 0.21
CA ARG A 57 -15.93 4.75 -1.08
C ARG A 57 -15.99 3.79 -2.26
N PHE A 58 -15.29 2.66 -2.17
CA PHE A 58 -15.17 1.66 -3.22
C PHE A 58 -15.48 0.26 -2.65
N PRO A 59 -16.76 -0.07 -2.43
CA PRO A 59 -17.17 -1.35 -1.81
C PRO A 59 -16.78 -2.60 -2.63
N GLY A 60 -16.34 -2.42 -3.88
CA GLY A 60 -15.81 -3.49 -4.72
C GLY A 60 -14.37 -3.92 -4.39
N ILE A 61 -13.65 -3.19 -3.52
CA ILE A 61 -12.31 -3.59 -3.08
C ILE A 61 -12.43 -4.83 -2.20
N ARG A 62 -11.84 -5.95 -2.65
CA ARG A 62 -11.91 -7.24 -1.96
C ARG A 62 -10.67 -7.58 -1.16
N THR A 63 -9.51 -7.10 -1.59
CA THR A 63 -8.22 -7.53 -1.05
C THR A 63 -7.27 -6.36 -0.83
N ILE A 64 -6.48 -6.47 0.24
CA ILE A 64 -5.36 -5.60 0.55
C ILE A 64 -4.08 -6.44 0.47
N LEU A 65 -3.21 -6.06 -0.46
CA LEU A 65 -1.97 -6.78 -0.75
C LEU A 65 -0.79 -5.82 -0.69
N GLY A 66 0.36 -6.35 -0.28
CA GLY A 66 1.64 -5.71 -0.51
C GLY A 66 2.09 -5.93 -1.96
N HIS A 67 2.97 -5.07 -2.48
CA HIS A 67 3.50 -5.24 -3.83
C HIS A 67 4.19 -6.62 -3.98
N ARG A 68 4.88 -7.08 -2.94
CA ARG A 68 5.52 -8.41 -2.90
C ARG A 68 4.56 -9.59 -2.97
N ASP A 69 3.28 -9.37 -2.63
CA ASP A 69 2.27 -10.44 -2.58
C ASP A 69 1.64 -10.66 -3.96
N LEU A 70 1.99 -9.82 -4.96
CA LEU A 70 1.51 -9.95 -6.33
C LEU A 70 2.24 -11.08 -7.08
N PRO A 71 1.52 -11.87 -7.91
CA PRO A 71 2.10 -12.91 -8.75
C PRO A 71 3.32 -12.45 -9.55
N GLY A 72 4.42 -13.21 -9.45
CA GLY A 72 5.65 -12.94 -10.19
C GLY A 72 6.48 -11.77 -9.65
N VAL A 73 6.09 -11.13 -8.55
CA VAL A 73 6.85 -10.02 -7.95
C VAL A 73 7.84 -10.53 -6.91
N GLN A 74 9.13 -10.30 -7.15
CA GLN A 74 10.22 -10.58 -6.21
C GLN A 74 10.77 -9.27 -5.64
N LYS A 75 9.97 -8.60 -4.81
CA LYS A 75 10.31 -7.34 -4.16
C LYS A 75 10.06 -7.44 -2.67
N ALA A 76 10.73 -6.60 -1.87
CA ALA A 76 10.46 -6.54 -0.44
C ALA A 76 9.30 -5.61 -0.08
N CYS A 77 8.94 -4.67 -0.96
CA CYS A 77 7.89 -3.68 -0.76
C CYS A 77 6.55 -4.35 -0.40
N PRO A 78 5.88 -3.95 0.69
CA PRO A 78 6.06 -2.70 1.44
C PRO A 78 6.95 -2.83 2.70
N CYS A 79 7.81 -3.83 2.78
CA CYS A 79 8.69 -4.11 3.93
C CYS A 79 7.95 -4.54 5.21
N PHE A 80 6.64 -4.80 5.11
CA PHE A 80 5.81 -5.39 6.16
C PHE A 80 4.74 -6.30 5.53
N ASP A 81 4.02 -7.05 6.36
CA ASP A 81 2.88 -7.86 5.93
C ASP A 81 1.60 -7.03 5.83
N ALA A 82 1.25 -6.61 4.61
CA ALA A 82 0.07 -5.80 4.32
C ALA A 82 -1.25 -6.58 4.40
N THR A 83 -1.21 -7.91 4.27
CA THR A 83 -2.41 -8.75 4.34
C THR A 83 -3.06 -8.70 5.73
N LYS A 84 -2.29 -8.35 6.77
CA LYS A 84 -2.82 -8.12 8.13
C LYS A 84 -3.77 -6.92 8.23
N LEU A 85 -3.77 -6.04 7.23
CA LEU A 85 -4.67 -4.89 7.16
C LEU A 85 -6.05 -5.27 6.58
N GLN A 86 -6.22 -6.50 6.08
CA GLN A 86 -7.47 -6.99 5.49
C GLN A 86 -8.68 -6.95 6.45
N TYR A 87 -8.42 -6.97 7.76
CA TYR A 87 -9.44 -7.06 8.82
C TYR A 87 -9.68 -5.72 9.52
N LEU A 88 -9.25 -4.60 8.92
CA LEU A 88 -9.46 -3.25 9.45
C LEU A 88 -10.87 -2.71 9.25
#